data_AF-A0A7K1ZPD0-F1
#
_entry.id   AF-A0A7K1ZPD0-F1
#
_cell.length_a   1.000
_cell.length_b   1.000
_cell.length_c   1.000
_cell.angle_alpha   90.00
_cell.angle_beta   90.00
_cell.angle_gamma   90.00
#
_symmetry.space_group_name_H-M   'P 1'
#
loop_
_entity.id
_entity.type
_entity.pdbx_description
1 polymer ?
#
loop_
_entity_poly.entity_id
_entity_poly.type
_entity_poly.pdbx_seq_one_letter_code
_entity_poly.pdbx_strand_id
1 'polypeptide(L)'
;MEHNASLQLTTPGSRYSVRQRTGLALIGVGVLGLLVMLVGDGSLNPAFTMGVAMAGFLLGSGLLFADLLQQAPGVNNNGVWFSGATARGMAGWIMAIVFTGFYIILYWTPSNLEQLVRGTDALSAALRGRPSDQWFLYGLFYTLAILIMGARMLIKYRDNKYQIFRTISVMFFQLGLAFILPSLLLLLNEPEFYFSYFWPLKYDYLWPSTFSSLTQGPGLGIFLLFWTAVMTFVATPILTFFYGKRWYCSWVCGCGGLAETAGDPFRHLSDKSTKAWKVERWMVHSVLVFV
;
A
#
# COMPACT_ATOMS: atom_id res chain seq x y z
N MET A 1 -21.56 26.80 -25.02
CA MET A 1 -22.48 25.84 -24.37
C MET A 1 -21.69 25.19 -23.26
N GLU A 2 -22.08 25.49 -22.02
CA GLU A 2 -21.38 25.06 -20.82
C GLU A 2 -21.29 23.53 -20.77
N HIS A 3 -20.07 23.01 -20.77
CA HIS A 3 -19.82 21.63 -20.40
C HIS A 3 -20.16 21.53 -18.91
N ASN A 4 -21.41 21.17 -18.60
CA ASN A 4 -21.80 20.76 -17.25
C ASN A 4 -20.84 19.66 -16.83
N ALA A 5 -19.92 20.00 -15.91
CA ALA A 5 -19.05 19.04 -15.25
C ALA A 5 -19.98 18.05 -14.56
N SER A 6 -20.11 16.86 -15.14
CA SER A 6 -21.06 15.87 -14.71
C SER A 6 -20.75 15.50 -13.26
N LEU A 7 -21.66 15.83 -12.34
CA LEU A 7 -21.76 15.29 -10.96
C LEU A 7 -21.99 13.76 -10.93
N GLN A 8 -21.79 13.10 -12.06
CA GLN A 8 -22.08 11.70 -12.28
C GLN A 8 -20.95 10.86 -11.70
N LEU A 9 -21.28 10.03 -10.70
CA LEU A 9 -20.40 8.99 -10.16
C LEU A 9 -20.20 7.84 -11.15
N THR A 10 -21.06 7.73 -12.18
CA THR A 10 -21.05 6.66 -13.17
C THR A 10 -21.24 7.22 -14.57
N THR A 11 -20.63 6.57 -15.57
CA THR A 11 -20.87 6.90 -16.98
C THR A 11 -22.26 6.39 -17.41
N PRO A 12 -23.11 7.24 -18.00
CA PRO A 12 -24.43 6.86 -18.51
C PRO A 12 -24.31 5.68 -19.50
N GLY A 13 -25.16 4.67 -19.35
CA GLY A 13 -25.21 3.51 -20.26
C GLY A 13 -24.30 2.33 -19.92
N SER A 14 -23.54 2.38 -18.81
CA SER A 14 -22.71 1.24 -18.35
C SER A 14 -23.59 0.06 -17.89
N ARG A 15 -23.67 -1.00 -18.70
CA ARG A 15 -24.32 -2.26 -18.31
C ARG A 15 -23.33 -3.15 -17.57
N TYR A 16 -23.33 -3.06 -16.24
CA TYR A 16 -22.56 -3.98 -15.40
C TYR A 16 -23.18 -5.38 -15.42
N SER A 17 -22.32 -6.40 -15.56
CA SER A 17 -22.71 -7.81 -15.41
C SER A 17 -23.19 -8.08 -13.97
N VAL A 18 -23.95 -9.16 -13.76
CA VAL A 18 -24.38 -9.57 -12.41
C VAL A 18 -23.18 -9.76 -11.49
N ARG A 19 -22.09 -10.37 -12.00
CA ARG A 19 -20.84 -10.58 -11.25
C ARG A 19 -20.16 -9.27 -10.85
N GLN A 20 -20.18 -8.26 -11.73
CA GLN A 20 -19.60 -6.95 -11.41
C GLN A 20 -20.40 -6.25 -10.32
N ARG A 21 -21.72 -6.31 -10.39
CA ARG A 21 -22.60 -5.70 -9.38
C ARG A 21 -22.43 -6.36 -8.03
N THR A 22 -22.38 -7.70 -7.98
CA THR A 22 -22.16 -8.42 -6.73
C THR A 22 -20.76 -8.15 -6.18
N GLY A 23 -19.72 -8.13 -7.03
CA GLY A 23 -18.36 -7.77 -6.63
C GLY A 23 -18.27 -6.36 -6.03
N LEU A 24 -18.86 -5.37 -6.70
CA LEU A 24 -18.92 -3.98 -6.21
C LEU A 24 -19.74 -3.86 -4.92
N ALA A 25 -20.85 -4.61 -4.79
CA ALA A 25 -21.65 -4.62 -3.58
C ALA A 25 -20.86 -5.19 -2.38
N LEU A 26 -20.10 -6.27 -2.56
CA LEU A 26 -19.26 -6.84 -1.51
C LEU A 26 -18.15 -5.88 -1.07
N ILE A 27 -17.50 -5.20 -2.02
CA ILE A 27 -16.53 -4.13 -1.70
C ILE A 27 -17.25 -2.99 -0.95
N GLY A 28 -18.44 -2.61 -1.39
CA GLY A 28 -19.25 -1.58 -0.73
C GLY A 28 -19.62 -1.94 0.71
N VAL A 29 -19.99 -3.19 0.98
CA VAL A 29 -20.20 -3.71 2.34
C VAL A 29 -18.93 -3.61 3.16
N GLY A 30 -17.77 -3.92 2.58
CA GLY A 30 -16.50 -3.80 3.29
C GLY A 30 -16.12 -2.36 3.63
N VAL A 31 -16.31 -1.43 2.69
CA VAL A 31 -16.13 0.02 2.93
C VAL A 31 -17.10 0.51 4.00
N LEU A 32 -18.36 0.10 3.94
CA LEU A 32 -19.36 0.46 4.95
C LEU A 32 -18.97 -0.06 6.33
N GLY A 33 -18.49 -1.30 6.43
CA GLY A 33 -17.98 -1.88 7.68
C GLY A 33 -16.85 -1.04 8.28
N LEU A 34 -15.87 -0.62 7.48
CA LEU A 34 -14.79 0.26 7.94
C LEU A 34 -15.29 1.64 8.39
N LEU A 35 -16.25 2.24 7.67
CA LEU A 35 -16.83 3.52 8.05
C LEU A 35 -17.63 3.44 9.35
N VAL A 36 -18.40 2.37 9.54
CA VAL A 36 -19.13 2.13 10.79
C VAL A 36 -18.17 1.95 11.96
N MET A 37 -17.03 1.28 11.77
CA MET A 37 -16.01 1.20 12.81
C MET A 37 -15.32 2.53 13.09
N LEU A 38 -15.16 3.38 12.07
CA LEU A 38 -14.49 4.68 12.22
C LEU A 38 -15.35 5.71 12.97
N VAL A 39 -16.67 5.66 12.78
CA VAL A 39 -17.62 6.64 13.34
C VAL A 39 -18.42 6.07 14.51
N GLY A 40 -18.54 4.74 14.59
CA GLY A 40 -19.38 4.06 15.56
C GLY A 40 -18.85 4.13 16.99
N ASP A 41 -19.78 3.96 17.92
CA ASP A 41 -19.55 3.92 19.37
C ASP A 41 -18.92 2.60 19.88
N GLY A 42 -18.63 1.66 18.98
CA GLY A 42 -18.13 0.33 19.33
C GLY A 42 -19.23 -0.68 19.71
N SER A 43 -20.50 -0.39 19.40
CA SER A 43 -21.62 -1.32 19.61
C SER A 43 -21.50 -2.63 18.82
N LEU A 44 -20.82 -2.62 17.68
CA LEU A 44 -20.54 -3.82 16.88
C LEU A 44 -19.22 -4.47 17.31
N ASN A 45 -19.19 -5.81 17.31
CA ASN A 45 -17.96 -6.55 17.58
C ASN A 45 -16.86 -6.15 16.56
N PRO A 46 -15.75 -5.54 17.00
CA PRO A 46 -14.74 -5.00 16.09
C PRO A 46 -14.08 -6.08 15.21
N ALA A 47 -13.78 -7.25 15.78
CA ALA A 47 -13.12 -8.33 15.06
C ALA A 47 -14.02 -8.93 13.99
N PHE A 48 -15.30 -9.11 14.29
CA PHE A 48 -16.28 -9.59 13.31
C PHE A 48 -16.45 -8.59 12.17
N THR A 49 -16.65 -7.30 12.48
CA THR A 49 -16.83 -6.27 11.46
C THR A 49 -15.59 -6.12 10.58
N MET A 50 -14.38 -6.17 11.16
CA MET A 50 -13.12 -6.18 10.40
C MET A 50 -13.02 -7.41 9.49
N GLY A 51 -13.37 -8.60 10.00
CA GLY A 51 -13.40 -9.83 9.21
C GLY A 51 -14.35 -9.76 8.03
N VAL A 52 -15.56 -9.22 8.22
CA VAL A 52 -16.52 -8.96 7.15
C VAL A 52 -15.97 -7.97 6.13
N ALA A 53 -15.30 -6.90 6.60
CA ALA A 53 -14.70 -5.92 5.71
C ALA A 53 -13.61 -6.51 4.82
N MET A 54 -12.65 -7.24 5.41
CA MET A 54 -11.59 -7.92 4.69
C MET A 54 -12.14 -8.97 3.70
N ALA A 55 -13.13 -9.77 4.12
CA ALA A 55 -13.79 -10.73 3.25
C ALA A 55 -14.51 -10.04 2.07
N GLY A 56 -15.19 -8.92 2.32
CA GLY A 56 -15.83 -8.11 1.28
C GLY A 56 -14.84 -7.61 0.24
N PHE A 57 -13.68 -7.11 0.67
CA PHE A 57 -12.61 -6.70 -0.25
C PHE A 57 -12.02 -7.87 -1.05
N LEU A 58 -11.73 -9.00 -0.39
CA LEU A 58 -11.12 -10.17 -1.04
C LEU A 58 -12.09 -10.85 -2.03
N LEU A 59 -13.31 -11.17 -1.57
CA LEU A 59 -14.32 -11.82 -2.41
C LEU A 59 -14.81 -10.89 -3.51
N GLY A 60 -15.05 -9.62 -3.19
CA GLY A 60 -15.50 -8.63 -4.16
C GLY A 60 -14.47 -8.37 -5.25
N SER A 61 -13.19 -8.20 -4.89
CA SER A 61 -12.12 -8.06 -5.88
C SER A 61 -11.91 -9.34 -6.71
N GLY A 62 -11.99 -10.53 -6.09
CA GLY A 62 -11.91 -11.81 -6.78
C GLY A 62 -12.98 -11.98 -7.88
N LEU A 63 -14.22 -11.56 -7.60
CA LEU A 63 -15.30 -11.57 -8.61
C LEU A 63 -15.00 -10.62 -9.78
N LEU A 64 -14.45 -9.43 -9.50
CA LEU A 64 -14.05 -8.47 -10.55
C LEU A 64 -12.86 -8.99 -11.37
N PHE A 65 -11.95 -9.74 -10.75
CA PHE A 65 -10.80 -10.35 -11.43
C PHE A 65 -11.19 -11.50 -12.34
N ALA A 66 -12.27 -12.23 -12.03
CA ALA A 66 -12.81 -13.27 -12.90
C ALA A 66 -13.21 -12.72 -14.28
N ASP A 67 -13.74 -11.50 -14.33
CA ASP A 67 -14.07 -10.84 -15.60
C ASP A 67 -12.81 -10.32 -16.33
N LEU A 68 -11.78 -9.92 -15.58
CA LEU A 68 -10.49 -9.52 -16.15
C LEU A 68 -9.77 -10.71 -16.83
N LEU A 69 -9.95 -11.93 -16.31
CA LEU A 69 -9.41 -13.14 -16.93
C LEU A 69 -10.00 -13.41 -18.33
N GLN A 70 -11.26 -13.00 -18.57
CA GLN A 70 -11.92 -13.16 -19.87
C GLN A 70 -11.41 -12.15 -20.92
N GLN A 71 -10.75 -11.08 -20.50
CA GLN A 71 -10.17 -10.10 -21.40
C GLN A 71 -8.82 -10.56 -21.93
N ALA A 72 -8.43 -10.05 -23.10
CA ALA A 72 -7.10 -10.29 -23.66
C ALA A 72 -6.02 -9.76 -22.70
N PRO A 73 -4.92 -10.49 -22.50
CA PRO A 73 -3.82 -10.01 -21.68
C PRO A 73 -3.12 -8.80 -22.33
N GLY A 74 -2.48 -7.97 -21.50
CA GLY A 74 -1.65 -6.86 -21.97
C GLY A 74 -2.17 -5.46 -21.60
N VAL A 75 -1.68 -4.45 -22.32
CA VAL A 75 -1.94 -3.03 -22.03
C VAL A 75 -3.33 -2.62 -22.53
N ASN A 76 -4.35 -2.87 -21.73
CA ASN A 76 -5.72 -2.42 -22.01
C ASN A 76 -6.06 -1.17 -21.19
N ASN A 77 -5.61 0.01 -21.65
CA ASN A 77 -5.88 1.30 -21.00
C ASN A 77 -7.00 2.08 -21.70
N ASN A 78 -8.05 1.37 -22.11
CA ASN A 78 -9.16 1.98 -22.86
C ASN A 78 -10.03 2.83 -21.93
N GLY A 79 -10.34 4.06 -22.36
CA GLY A 79 -11.28 4.94 -21.66
C GLY A 79 -10.82 5.52 -20.33
N VAL A 80 -9.52 5.44 -19.98
CA VAL A 80 -9.00 5.96 -18.70
C VAL A 80 -9.25 7.46 -18.51
N TRP A 81 -9.27 8.23 -19.60
CA TRP A 81 -9.57 9.67 -19.59
C TRP A 81 -11.05 10.01 -19.40
N PHE A 82 -11.95 9.03 -19.47
CA PHE A 82 -13.39 9.22 -19.32
C PHE A 82 -13.95 8.62 -18.03
N SER A 83 -13.12 7.92 -17.26
CA SER A 83 -13.52 7.28 -16.01
C SER A 83 -13.53 8.29 -14.86
N GLY A 84 -14.66 8.40 -14.14
CA GLY A 84 -14.80 9.31 -13.00
C GLY A 84 -13.79 9.06 -11.85
N ALA A 85 -13.22 7.85 -11.76
CA ALA A 85 -12.19 7.53 -10.77
C ALA A 85 -10.78 7.94 -11.22
N THR A 86 -10.48 7.88 -12.52
CA THR A 86 -9.11 8.04 -13.04
C THR A 86 -8.89 9.31 -13.87
N ALA A 87 -9.96 10.05 -14.20
CA ALA A 87 -9.92 11.29 -14.97
C ALA A 87 -10.15 12.56 -14.11
N ARG A 88 -9.68 12.57 -12.85
CA ARG A 88 -9.91 13.67 -11.88
C ARG A 88 -11.40 13.97 -11.60
N GLY A 89 -12.28 12.99 -11.79
CA GLY A 89 -13.70 13.09 -11.45
C GLY A 89 -13.98 12.97 -9.95
N MET A 90 -15.26 13.02 -9.57
CA MET A 90 -15.68 13.06 -8.17
C MET A 90 -15.20 11.85 -7.36
N ALA A 91 -15.22 10.65 -7.93
CA ALA A 91 -14.70 9.44 -7.27
C ALA A 91 -13.19 9.55 -6.96
N GLY A 92 -12.41 10.17 -7.86
CA GLY A 92 -10.99 10.45 -7.63
C GLY A 92 -10.75 11.39 -6.45
N TRP A 93 -11.53 12.48 -6.35
CA TRP A 93 -11.46 13.42 -5.24
C TRP A 93 -11.88 12.81 -3.90
N ILE A 94 -12.95 12.00 -3.89
CA ILE A 94 -13.37 11.28 -2.68
C ILE A 94 -12.25 10.37 -2.20
N MET A 95 -11.62 9.59 -3.09
CA MET A 95 -10.47 8.74 -2.73
C MET A 95 -9.31 9.56 -2.17
N ALA A 96 -8.98 10.70 -2.79
CA ALA A 96 -7.90 11.57 -2.31
C ALA A 96 -8.17 12.12 -0.90
N ILE A 97 -9.40 12.58 -0.63
CA ILE A 97 -9.81 13.07 0.69
C ILE A 97 -9.78 11.94 1.71
N VAL A 98 -10.30 10.76 1.37
CA VAL A 98 -10.31 9.60 2.28
C VAL A 98 -8.89 9.16 2.63
N PHE A 99 -8.00 9.00 1.66
CA PHE A 99 -6.62 8.60 1.94
C PHE A 99 -5.86 9.67 2.73
N THR A 100 -5.99 10.94 2.35
CA THR A 100 -5.31 12.04 3.08
C THR A 100 -5.85 12.17 4.50
N GLY A 101 -7.18 12.13 4.66
CA GLY A 101 -7.84 12.17 5.96
C GLY A 101 -7.45 10.99 6.85
N PHE A 102 -7.39 9.77 6.29
CA PHE A 102 -6.91 8.60 7.02
C PHE A 102 -5.48 8.81 7.55
N TYR A 103 -4.56 9.34 6.74
CA TYR A 103 -3.19 9.66 7.20
C TYR A 103 -3.17 10.74 8.28
N ILE A 104 -3.99 11.78 8.15
CA ILE A 104 -4.10 12.82 9.18
C ILE A 104 -4.57 12.23 10.51
N ILE A 105 -5.59 11.37 10.48
CA ILE A 105 -6.08 10.71 11.69
C ILE A 105 -5.00 9.77 12.26
N LEU A 106 -4.36 8.97 11.41
CA LEU A 106 -3.32 8.01 11.80
C LEU A 106 -2.15 8.67 12.55
N TYR A 107 -1.69 9.84 12.11
CA TYR A 107 -0.54 10.52 12.70
C TYR A 107 -0.89 11.46 13.86
N TRP A 108 -2.01 12.19 13.78
CA TRP A 108 -2.34 13.23 14.76
C TRP A 108 -3.39 12.83 15.79
N THR A 109 -4.36 11.97 15.43
CA THR A 109 -5.45 11.57 16.34
C THR A 109 -5.73 10.06 16.26
N PRO A 110 -4.73 9.21 16.56
CA PRO A 110 -4.87 7.77 16.40
C PRO A 110 -5.91 7.12 17.31
N SER A 111 -6.31 7.80 18.40
CA SER A 111 -7.43 7.37 19.26
C SER A 111 -8.73 7.20 18.47
N ASN A 112 -8.95 7.97 17.41
CA ASN A 112 -10.12 7.85 16.55
C ASN A 112 -10.12 6.55 15.71
N LEU A 113 -8.99 5.84 15.64
CA LEU A 113 -8.86 4.55 14.97
C LEU A 113 -8.98 3.36 15.93
N GLU A 114 -9.25 3.59 17.22
CA GLU A 114 -9.23 2.55 18.25
C GLU A 114 -10.10 1.34 17.90
N GLN A 115 -11.30 1.56 17.37
CA GLN A 115 -12.18 0.46 16.96
C GLN A 115 -11.60 -0.34 15.78
N LEU A 116 -10.98 0.33 14.80
CA LEU A 116 -10.31 -0.35 13.69
C LEU A 116 -9.10 -1.15 14.18
N VAL A 117 -8.31 -0.57 15.09
CA VAL A 117 -7.16 -1.23 15.70
C VAL A 117 -7.63 -2.49 16.45
N ARG A 118 -8.64 -2.38 17.31
CA ARG A 118 -9.24 -3.51 18.03
C ARG A 118 -9.78 -4.60 17.11
N GLY A 119 -10.32 -4.21 15.95
CA GLY A 119 -10.76 -5.17 14.93
C GLY A 119 -9.65 -6.08 14.39
N THR A 120 -8.39 -5.67 14.55
CA THR A 120 -7.21 -6.44 14.13
C THR A 120 -6.47 -7.11 15.29
N ASP A 121 -6.98 -7.02 16.53
CA ASP A 121 -6.32 -7.58 17.71
C ASP A 121 -6.08 -9.08 17.62
N ALA A 122 -7.08 -9.85 17.18
CA ALA A 122 -6.93 -11.31 17.05
C ALA A 122 -5.79 -11.68 16.07
N LEU A 123 -5.67 -10.93 14.97
CA LEU A 123 -4.62 -11.15 13.99
C LEU A 123 -3.24 -10.69 14.50
N SER A 124 -3.17 -9.55 15.18
CA SER A 124 -1.93 -9.08 15.81
C SER A 124 -1.47 -10.05 16.90
N ALA A 125 -2.37 -10.54 17.75
CA ALA A 125 -2.05 -11.51 18.78
C ALA A 125 -1.48 -12.81 18.18
N ALA A 126 -2.06 -13.28 17.07
CA ALA A 126 -1.57 -14.47 16.36
C ALA A 126 -0.19 -14.28 15.71
N LEU A 127 0.11 -13.08 15.15
CA LEU A 127 1.35 -12.83 14.41
C LEU A 127 2.50 -12.26 15.26
N ARG A 128 2.18 -11.48 16.30
CA ARG A 128 3.15 -10.70 17.10
C ARG A 128 3.13 -11.04 18.59
N GLY A 129 2.13 -11.77 19.08
CA GLY A 129 1.97 -12.06 20.51
C GLY A 129 1.57 -10.85 21.37
N ARG A 130 1.12 -9.75 20.75
CA ARG A 130 0.72 -8.51 21.45
C ARG A 130 -0.54 -7.88 20.82
N PRO A 131 -1.28 -7.03 21.55
CA PRO A 131 -2.41 -6.28 21.01
C PRO A 131 -2.03 -5.48 19.74
N SER A 132 -3.03 -5.19 18.92
CA SER A 132 -2.83 -4.40 17.72
C SER A 132 -2.54 -2.95 18.07
N ASP A 133 -1.89 -2.26 17.14
CA ASP A 133 -1.63 -0.84 17.19
C ASP A 133 -1.89 -0.22 15.81
N GLN A 134 -1.87 1.11 15.74
CA GLN A 134 -2.14 1.84 14.51
C GLN A 134 -1.19 1.45 13.36
N TRP A 135 0.07 1.09 13.66
CA TRP A 135 1.05 0.73 12.63
C TRP A 135 0.82 -0.68 12.12
N PHE A 136 0.36 -1.59 12.98
CA PHE A 136 -0.09 -2.91 12.53
C PHE A 136 -1.31 -2.82 11.62
N LEU A 137 -2.32 -2.04 12.00
CA LEU A 137 -3.51 -1.77 11.18
C LEU A 137 -3.11 -1.19 9.82
N TYR A 138 -2.26 -0.15 9.83
CA TYR A 138 -1.73 0.45 8.61
C TYR A 138 -0.97 -0.57 7.75
N GLY A 139 -0.05 -1.34 8.34
CA GLY A 139 0.72 -2.37 7.66
C GLY A 139 -0.16 -3.48 7.06
N LEU A 140 -1.24 -3.86 7.74
CA LEU A 140 -2.22 -4.83 7.26
C LEU A 140 -2.98 -4.29 6.05
N PHE A 141 -3.54 -3.09 6.13
CA PHE A 141 -4.25 -2.46 5.00
C PHE A 141 -3.33 -2.25 3.80
N TYR A 142 -2.11 -1.83 4.06
CA TYR A 142 -1.10 -1.61 3.04
C TYR A 142 -0.72 -2.92 2.32
N THR A 143 -0.48 -3.98 3.09
CA THR A 143 -0.18 -5.31 2.57
C THR A 143 -1.36 -5.88 1.79
N LEU A 144 -2.58 -5.77 2.32
CA LEU A 144 -3.79 -6.21 1.65
C LEU A 144 -4.00 -5.47 0.31
N ALA A 145 -3.80 -4.16 0.28
CA ALA A 145 -3.90 -3.36 -0.94
C ALA A 145 -2.88 -3.82 -2.01
N ILE A 146 -1.62 -4.03 -1.61
CA ILE A 146 -0.58 -4.55 -2.52
C ILE A 146 -0.89 -5.95 -3.00
N LEU A 147 -1.41 -6.84 -2.16
CA LEU A 147 -1.74 -8.20 -2.57
C LEU A 147 -2.94 -8.25 -3.53
N ILE A 148 -4.02 -7.53 -3.22
CA ILE A 148 -5.21 -7.46 -4.07
C ILE A 148 -4.86 -6.82 -5.43
N MET A 149 -4.18 -5.66 -5.41
CA MET A 149 -3.84 -4.97 -6.65
C MET A 149 -2.66 -5.62 -7.39
N GLY A 150 -1.80 -6.34 -6.69
CA GLY A 150 -0.78 -7.21 -7.26
C GLY A 150 -1.40 -8.38 -8.01
N ALA A 151 -2.40 -9.07 -7.43
CA ALA A 151 -3.15 -10.12 -8.12
C ALA A 151 -3.82 -9.59 -9.40
N ARG A 152 -4.44 -8.40 -9.35
CA ARG A 152 -4.96 -7.72 -10.55
C ARG A 152 -3.88 -7.52 -11.61
N MET A 153 -2.70 -7.08 -11.21
CA MET A 153 -1.57 -6.80 -12.10
C MET A 153 -1.04 -8.07 -12.77
N LEU A 154 -0.93 -9.18 -12.00
CA LEU A 154 -0.55 -10.49 -12.53
C LEU A 154 -1.54 -11.01 -13.58
N ILE A 155 -2.84 -10.81 -13.36
CA ILE A 155 -3.89 -11.21 -14.31
C ILE A 155 -3.84 -10.34 -15.57
N LYS A 156 -3.69 -9.01 -15.40
CA LYS A 156 -3.62 -8.04 -16.51
C LYS A 156 -2.42 -8.30 -17.42
N TYR A 157 -1.25 -8.54 -16.83
CA TYR A 157 0.03 -8.70 -17.55
C TYR A 157 0.53 -10.16 -17.58
N ARG A 158 -0.39 -11.13 -17.63
CA ARG A 158 -0.08 -12.58 -17.61
C ARG A 158 0.78 -13.08 -18.79
N ASP A 159 0.90 -12.28 -19.84
CA ASP A 159 1.74 -12.53 -21.01
C ASP A 159 3.16 -11.94 -20.87
N ASN A 160 3.38 -11.01 -19.93
CA ASN A 160 4.63 -10.28 -19.79
C ASN A 160 5.42 -10.75 -18.55
N LYS A 161 6.43 -11.59 -18.78
CA LYS A 161 7.32 -12.14 -17.74
C LYS A 161 7.94 -11.06 -16.85
N TYR A 162 8.37 -9.94 -17.43
CA TYR A 162 8.98 -8.84 -16.67
C TYR A 162 8.01 -8.28 -15.63
N GLN A 163 6.75 -8.05 -16.04
CA GLN A 163 5.72 -7.53 -15.15
C GLN A 163 5.38 -8.54 -14.05
N ILE A 164 5.27 -9.81 -14.40
CA ILE A 164 5.00 -10.89 -13.45
C ILE A 164 6.08 -10.95 -12.37
N PHE A 165 7.35 -11.05 -12.76
CA PHE A 165 8.45 -11.13 -11.78
C PHE A 165 8.53 -9.89 -10.90
N ARG A 166 8.32 -8.71 -11.48
CA ARG A 166 8.31 -7.45 -10.74
C ARG A 166 7.18 -7.39 -9.72
N THR A 167 5.97 -7.76 -10.10
CA THR A 167 4.81 -7.78 -9.21
C THR A 167 4.98 -8.82 -8.09
N ILE A 168 5.47 -10.03 -8.41
CA ILE A 168 5.77 -11.06 -7.40
C ILE A 168 6.82 -10.55 -6.43
N SER A 169 7.87 -9.88 -6.91
CA SER A 169 8.92 -9.29 -6.07
C SER A 169 8.33 -8.31 -5.06
N VAL A 170 7.59 -7.29 -5.50
CA VAL A 170 7.03 -6.29 -4.56
C VAL A 170 6.02 -6.91 -3.59
N MET A 171 5.22 -7.90 -4.01
CA MET A 171 4.31 -8.62 -3.11
C MET A 171 5.08 -9.42 -2.06
N PHE A 172 6.17 -10.09 -2.46
CA PHE A 172 7.04 -10.85 -1.56
C PHE A 172 7.73 -9.94 -0.54
N PHE A 173 8.33 -8.82 -0.98
CA PHE A 173 8.99 -7.89 -0.09
C PHE A 173 8.01 -7.23 0.89
N GLN A 174 6.82 -6.87 0.42
CA GLN A 174 5.77 -6.32 1.28
C GLN A 174 5.27 -7.34 2.31
N LEU A 175 4.82 -8.52 1.87
CA LEU A 175 4.24 -9.51 2.76
C LEU A 175 5.30 -10.15 3.66
N GLY A 176 6.41 -10.60 3.07
CA GLY A 176 7.48 -11.30 3.77
C GLY A 176 8.31 -10.37 4.64
N LEU A 177 9.05 -9.44 4.03
CA LEU A 177 10.06 -8.66 4.74
C LEU A 177 9.51 -7.42 5.47
N ALA A 178 8.41 -6.84 5.00
CA ALA A 178 7.85 -5.63 5.60
C ALA A 178 6.69 -5.89 6.57
N PHE A 179 6.01 -7.04 6.49
CA PHE A 179 4.85 -7.35 7.34
C PHE A 179 5.06 -8.58 8.24
N ILE A 180 5.36 -9.75 7.67
CA ILE A 180 5.53 -11.00 8.45
C ILE A 180 6.81 -10.98 9.27
N LEU A 181 7.95 -10.62 8.69
CA LEU A 181 9.23 -10.71 9.37
C LEU A 181 9.33 -9.79 10.61
N PRO A 182 8.95 -8.49 10.55
CA PRO A 182 8.93 -7.66 11.74
C PRO A 182 7.94 -8.19 12.79
N SER A 183 6.81 -8.73 12.35
CA SER A 183 5.81 -9.33 13.24
C SER A 183 6.34 -10.57 13.96
N LEU A 184 7.07 -11.43 13.25
CA LEU A 184 7.68 -12.64 13.79
C LEU A 184 8.81 -12.32 14.77
N LEU A 185 9.62 -11.28 14.50
CA LEU A 185 10.65 -10.81 15.43
C LEU A 185 10.03 -10.42 16.77
N LEU A 186 8.92 -9.67 16.74
CA LEU A 186 8.19 -9.31 17.95
C LEU A 186 7.64 -10.51 18.72
N LEU A 187 7.14 -11.53 18.01
CA LEU A 187 6.67 -12.77 18.63
C LEU A 187 7.81 -13.52 19.34
N LEU A 188 9.03 -13.40 18.84
CA LEU A 188 10.25 -13.96 19.43
C LEU A 188 10.88 -13.08 20.51
N ASN A 189 10.21 -11.99 20.93
CA ASN A 189 10.72 -10.97 21.86
C ASN A 189 11.98 -10.23 21.36
N GLU A 190 12.18 -10.16 20.05
CA GLU A 190 13.24 -9.39 19.41
C GLU A 190 12.73 -8.00 18.96
N PRO A 191 13.61 -7.00 18.81
CA PRO A 191 13.21 -5.68 18.36
C PRO A 191 12.66 -5.72 16.93
N GLU A 192 11.65 -4.88 16.68
CA GLU A 192 11.02 -4.75 15.38
C GLU A 192 12.00 -4.15 14.36
N PHE A 193 12.35 -4.92 13.33
CA PHE A 193 13.33 -4.53 12.34
C PHE A 193 12.83 -4.76 10.90
N TYR A 194 13.05 -3.75 10.05
CA TYR A 194 12.56 -3.74 8.66
C TYR A 194 13.71 -3.86 7.66
N PHE A 195 13.91 -5.06 7.13
CA PHE A 195 14.96 -5.36 6.15
C PHE A 195 14.74 -4.73 4.77
N SER A 196 13.55 -4.18 4.50
CA SER A 196 13.23 -3.53 3.24
C SER A 196 13.56 -2.03 3.23
N TYR A 197 13.91 -1.44 4.37
CA TYR A 197 14.24 -0.02 4.46
C TYR A 197 15.73 0.16 4.77
N PHE A 198 16.41 0.93 3.91
CA PHE A 198 17.82 1.23 4.04
C PHE A 198 18.03 2.73 4.16
N TRP A 199 19.18 3.15 4.65
CA TRP A 199 19.57 4.56 4.64
C TRP A 199 19.65 5.08 3.18
N PRO A 200 19.19 6.31 2.86
CA PRO A 200 18.76 7.37 3.78
C PRO A 200 17.28 7.30 4.22
N LEU A 201 16.49 6.36 3.69
CA LEU A 201 15.05 6.27 3.99
C LEU A 201 14.77 5.87 5.44
N LYS A 202 15.63 5.01 6.02
CA LYS A 202 15.64 4.66 7.45
C LYS A 202 16.96 5.06 8.10
N TYR A 203 17.13 6.36 8.32
CA TYR A 203 18.36 6.91 8.87
C TYR A 203 18.48 6.73 10.39
N ASP A 204 17.36 6.54 11.08
CA ASP A 204 17.21 6.24 12.51
C ASP A 204 18.01 5.02 12.97
N TYR A 205 18.27 4.04 12.11
CA TYR A 205 19.11 2.88 12.45
C TYR A 205 20.57 3.23 12.72
N LEU A 206 21.08 4.36 12.21
CA LEU A 206 22.44 4.83 12.45
C LEU A 206 22.56 5.76 13.66
N TRP A 207 21.44 6.08 14.33
CA TRP A 207 21.47 6.95 15.51
C TRP A 207 21.97 6.20 16.75
N PRO A 208 22.71 6.87 17.66
CA PRO A 208 23.28 6.21 18.84
C PRO A 208 22.25 5.49 19.72
N SER A 209 21.03 6.02 19.82
CA SER A 209 19.93 5.43 20.58
C SER A 209 19.50 4.08 20.00
N THR A 210 19.19 4.04 18.71
CA THR A 210 18.76 2.81 18.01
C THR A 210 19.89 1.79 17.93
N PHE A 211 21.12 2.26 17.70
CA PHE A 211 22.32 1.43 17.72
C PHE A 211 22.53 0.78 19.09
N SER A 212 22.40 1.55 20.17
CA SER A 212 22.47 1.05 21.54
C SER A 212 21.37 0.01 21.81
N SER A 213 20.13 0.28 21.40
CA SER A 213 19.02 -0.67 21.60
C SER A 213 19.20 -1.98 20.83
N LEU A 214 19.76 -1.94 19.62
CA LEU A 214 20.03 -3.13 18.81
C LEU A 214 21.26 -3.92 19.32
N THR A 215 22.26 -3.25 19.88
CA THR A 215 23.48 -3.90 20.39
C THR A 215 23.35 -4.47 21.81
N GLN A 216 22.37 -4.00 22.59
CA GLN A 216 22.08 -4.52 23.94
C GLN A 216 21.32 -5.86 23.93
N GLY A 217 20.73 -6.25 22.80
CA GLY A 217 20.05 -7.54 22.63
C GLY A 217 21.00 -8.70 22.28
N PRO A 218 20.49 -9.94 22.19
CA PRO A 218 21.28 -11.09 21.76
C PRO A 218 21.86 -10.89 20.35
N GLY A 219 22.85 -11.72 19.96
CA GLY A 219 23.68 -11.52 18.75
C GLY A 219 22.96 -11.29 17.41
N LEU A 220 21.65 -11.52 17.36
CA LEU A 220 20.76 -11.14 16.26
C LEU A 220 20.79 -9.62 15.99
N GLY A 221 20.82 -8.76 17.00
CA GLY A 221 20.85 -7.32 16.80
C GLY A 221 22.13 -6.80 16.11
N ILE A 222 23.28 -7.41 16.43
CA ILE A 222 24.57 -7.15 15.74
C ILE A 222 24.49 -7.62 14.28
N PHE A 223 23.88 -8.79 14.04
CA PHE A 223 23.65 -9.30 12.69
C PHE A 223 22.77 -8.34 11.85
N LEU A 224 21.69 -7.81 12.43
CA LEU A 224 20.82 -6.83 11.77
C LEU A 224 21.57 -5.54 11.41
N LEU A 225 22.36 -5.01 12.33
CA LEU A 225 23.18 -3.82 12.11
C LEU A 225 24.22 -4.04 11.02
N PHE A 226 24.91 -5.19 11.03
CA PHE A 226 25.86 -5.56 9.99
C PHE A 226 25.19 -5.57 8.61
N TRP A 227 24.02 -6.22 8.47
CA TRP A 227 23.30 -6.24 7.20
C TRP A 227 22.76 -4.88 6.80
N THR A 228 22.38 -4.03 7.76
CA THR A 228 22.00 -2.64 7.49
C THR A 228 23.15 -1.87 6.84
N ALA A 229 24.36 -2.01 7.39
CA ALA A 229 25.56 -1.38 6.84
C ALA A 229 25.92 -1.94 5.46
N VAL A 230 25.90 -3.26 5.29
CA VAL A 230 26.16 -3.91 3.99
C VAL A 230 25.14 -3.46 2.94
N MET A 231 23.85 -3.46 3.27
CA MET A 231 22.81 -3.05 2.32
C MET A 231 22.94 -1.57 1.95
N THR A 232 23.30 -0.71 2.91
CA THR A 232 23.45 0.73 2.70
C THR A 232 24.70 1.08 1.89
N PHE A 233 25.87 0.59 2.29
CA PHE A 233 27.16 1.04 1.74
C PHE A 233 27.70 0.14 0.62
N VAL A 234 27.21 -1.09 0.50
CA VAL A 234 27.70 -2.05 -0.50
C VAL A 234 26.59 -2.40 -1.49
N ALA A 235 25.50 -3.02 -1.05
CA ALA A 235 24.47 -3.52 -1.96
C ALA A 235 23.76 -2.39 -2.71
N THR A 236 23.33 -1.32 -2.01
CA THR A 236 22.60 -0.22 -2.63
C THR A 236 23.43 0.51 -3.70
N PRO A 237 24.70 0.90 -3.47
CA PRO A 237 25.53 1.49 -4.51
C PRO A 237 25.77 0.56 -5.69
N ILE A 238 26.07 -0.72 -5.43
CA ILE A 238 26.31 -1.72 -6.50
C ILE A 238 25.05 -1.92 -7.35
N LEU A 239 23.89 -2.18 -6.72
CA LEU A 239 22.63 -2.37 -7.43
C LEU A 239 22.20 -1.10 -8.16
N THR A 240 22.45 0.08 -7.59
CA THR A 240 22.16 1.36 -8.25
C THR A 240 23.08 1.62 -9.44
N PHE A 241 24.35 1.20 -9.37
CA PHE A 241 25.29 1.30 -10.48
C PHE A 241 24.86 0.42 -11.66
N PHE A 242 24.47 -0.83 -11.41
CA PHE A 242 24.09 -1.77 -12.49
C PHE A 242 22.66 -1.61 -12.99
N TYR A 243 21.69 -1.36 -12.10
CA TYR A 243 20.26 -1.38 -12.42
C TYR A 243 19.59 0.01 -12.34
N GLY A 244 20.33 1.05 -11.94
CA GLY A 244 19.81 2.39 -11.75
C GLY A 244 18.84 2.51 -10.57
N LYS A 245 18.33 3.72 -10.31
CA LYS A 245 17.49 4.02 -9.12
C LYS A 245 16.17 3.22 -9.04
N ARG A 246 15.75 2.56 -10.12
CA ARG A 246 14.45 1.86 -10.19
C ARG A 246 14.48 0.47 -9.58
N TRP A 247 15.65 -0.10 -9.30
CA TRP A 247 15.72 -1.43 -8.66
C TRP A 247 14.96 -1.41 -7.32
N TYR A 248 15.21 -0.41 -6.47
CA TYR A 248 14.56 -0.34 -5.17
C TYR A 248 13.08 0.03 -5.31
N CYS A 249 12.78 1.15 -5.97
CA CYS A 249 11.41 1.66 -6.08
C CYS A 249 10.48 0.66 -6.79
N SER A 250 10.91 0.00 -7.87
CA SER A 250 10.00 -0.84 -8.65
C SER A 250 9.99 -2.31 -8.24
N TRP A 251 10.91 -2.78 -7.39
CA TRP A 251 11.03 -4.22 -7.06
C TRP A 251 10.99 -4.55 -5.56
N VAL A 252 11.33 -3.60 -4.68
CA VAL A 252 11.50 -3.86 -3.24
C VAL A 252 10.61 -2.97 -2.40
N CYS A 253 10.58 -1.68 -2.70
CA CYS A 253 9.92 -0.67 -1.89
C CYS A 253 8.39 -0.83 -1.92
N GLY A 254 7.75 -0.86 -0.75
CA GLY A 254 6.29 -0.90 -0.62
C GLY A 254 5.61 0.27 -1.37
N CYS A 255 6.15 1.49 -1.22
CA CYS A 255 5.62 2.70 -1.89
C CYS A 255 5.56 2.55 -3.40
N GLY A 256 6.61 1.97 -3.99
CA GLY A 256 6.59 1.69 -5.41
C GLY A 256 5.78 0.46 -5.77
N GLY A 257 5.65 -0.54 -4.89
CA GLY A 257 4.70 -1.64 -5.04
C GLY A 257 3.26 -1.13 -5.22
N LEU A 258 2.83 -0.16 -4.41
CA LEU A 258 1.52 0.47 -4.55
C LEU A 258 1.42 1.31 -5.83
N ALA A 259 2.48 2.04 -6.20
CA ALA A 259 2.51 2.85 -7.42
C ALA A 259 2.49 2.02 -8.72
N GLU A 260 3.14 0.85 -8.72
CA GLU A 260 3.21 -0.07 -9.86
C GLU A 260 1.95 -0.95 -9.98
N THR A 261 1.14 -1.07 -8.92
CA THR A 261 -0.09 -1.85 -8.90
C THR A 261 -1.33 -0.95 -8.90
N ALA A 262 -1.72 -0.42 -7.75
CA ALA A 262 -2.88 0.46 -7.58
C ALA A 262 -2.75 1.77 -8.36
N GLY A 263 -1.52 2.29 -8.50
CA GLY A 263 -1.22 3.53 -9.20
C GLY A 263 -1.19 3.43 -10.73
N ASP A 264 -1.12 2.23 -11.32
CA ASP A 264 -0.99 2.03 -12.79
C ASP A 264 -2.06 2.81 -13.60
N PRO A 265 -3.36 2.80 -13.23
CA PRO A 265 -4.40 3.50 -13.98
C PRO A 265 -4.23 5.03 -14.01
N PHE A 266 -3.55 5.61 -13.02
CA PHE A 266 -3.43 7.06 -12.82
C PHE A 266 -2.20 7.66 -13.53
N ARG A 267 -1.35 6.84 -14.17
CA ARG A 267 -0.08 7.29 -14.77
C ARG A 267 -0.23 8.41 -15.80
N HIS A 268 -1.34 8.41 -16.52
CA HIS A 268 -1.66 9.41 -17.54
C HIS A 268 -1.91 10.82 -16.95
N LEU A 269 -2.21 10.93 -15.65
CA LEU A 269 -2.40 12.21 -14.97
C LEU A 269 -1.10 12.91 -14.57
N SER A 270 0.04 12.22 -14.66
CA SER A 270 1.35 12.77 -14.30
C SER A 270 1.80 13.80 -15.34
N ASP A 271 2.02 15.05 -14.90
CA ASP A 271 2.55 16.09 -15.76
C ASP A 271 4.01 15.80 -16.15
N LYS A 272 4.29 15.77 -17.46
CA LYS A 272 5.63 15.54 -18.05
C LYS A 272 6.25 16.84 -18.58
N SER A 273 5.65 17.99 -18.29
CA SER A 273 6.16 19.29 -18.70
C SER A 273 7.53 19.58 -18.10
N THR A 274 8.34 20.37 -18.81
CA THR A 274 9.64 20.82 -18.30
C THR A 274 9.49 21.70 -17.06
N LYS A 275 8.33 22.37 -16.89
CA LYS A 275 8.00 23.14 -15.68
C LYS A 275 7.89 22.24 -14.46
N ALA A 276 7.11 21.16 -14.54
CA ALA A 276 6.96 20.19 -13.45
C ALA A 276 8.31 19.60 -13.05
N TRP A 277 9.14 19.22 -14.03
CA TRP A 277 10.48 18.69 -13.76
C TRP A 277 11.43 19.71 -13.14
N LYS A 278 11.42 20.97 -13.60
CA LYS A 278 12.17 22.05 -12.95
C LYS A 278 11.73 22.19 -11.51
N VAL A 279 10.42 22.06 -11.24
CA VAL A 279 9.86 22.16 -9.89
C VAL A 279 10.27 21.00 -8.99
N GLU A 280 10.23 19.77 -9.50
CA GLU A 280 10.68 18.58 -8.76
C GLU A 280 12.15 18.73 -8.35
N ARG A 281 12.99 19.23 -9.24
CA ARG A 281 14.43 19.37 -8.99
C ARG A 281 14.74 20.24 -7.78
N TRP A 282 14.30 21.50 -7.72
CA TRP A 282 14.63 22.37 -6.59
C TRP A 282 13.97 21.91 -5.29
N MET A 283 12.72 21.44 -5.34
CA MET A 283 11.97 20.99 -4.16
C MET A 283 12.67 19.83 -3.42
N VAL A 284 13.23 18.85 -4.16
CA VAL A 284 13.99 17.75 -3.54
C VAL A 284 15.20 18.27 -2.75
N HIS A 285 15.91 19.27 -3.27
CA HIS A 285 17.03 19.87 -2.57
C HIS A 285 16.58 20.67 -1.35
N SER A 286 15.45 21.38 -1.44
CA SER A 286 14.87 22.09 -0.29
C SER A 286 14.52 21.13 0.85
N VAL A 287 13.87 20.00 0.55
CA VAL A 287 13.53 18.98 1.56
C VAL A 287 14.80 18.40 2.20
N LEU A 288 15.83 18.09 1.41
CA LEU A 288 17.10 17.56 1.91
C LEU A 288 17.85 18.52 2.85
N VAL A 289 17.59 19.82 2.80
CA VAL A 289 18.18 20.78 3.76
C VAL A 289 17.48 20.72 5.13
N PHE A 290 16.22 20.30 5.18
CA PHE A 290 15.42 20.23 6.41
C PHE A 290 15.43 18.85 7.08
N VAL A 291 16.02 17.83 6.43
CA VAL A 291 16.18 16.46 6.93
C VAL A 291 17.61 16.26 7.43
#